data_AF-A0A7Y3XLP1-F1
#
_entry.id   AF-A0A7Y3XLP1-F1
#
_cell.length_a   1.000
_cell.length_b   1.000
_cell.length_c   1.000
_cell.angle_alpha   90.00
_cell.angle_beta   90.00
_cell.angle_gamma   90.00
#
_symmetry.space_group_name_H-M   'P 1'
#
loop_
_entity.id
_entity.type
_entity.pdbx_description
1 polymer ?
#
loop_
_entity_poly.entity_id
_entity_poly.type
_entity_poly.pdbx_seq_one_letter_code
_entity_poly.pdbx_strand_id
1 'polypeptide(L)'
;MIADTLYHRLAKDLRRFEHILFPTVFKKFIDVPGRVVYDGNKFLIKIRKRGHTPVLLGVEKLQSPFHVPWLNGKTIEIVWTA
;
A
#
# COMPACT_ATOMS: atom_id res chain seq x y z
N MET A 1 21.02 -1.23 -2.59
CA MET A 1 21.01 -2.56 -1.94
C MET A 1 19.92 -2.68 -0.87
N ILE A 2 19.80 -1.78 0.11
CA ILE A 2 18.79 -1.89 1.19
C ILE A 2 17.34 -1.90 0.67
N ALA A 3 17.00 -1.01 -0.27
CA ALA A 3 15.68 -0.96 -0.87
C ALA A 3 15.31 -2.30 -1.53
N ASP A 4 16.24 -2.91 -2.26
CA ASP A 4 16.02 -4.17 -2.97
C ASP A 4 15.68 -5.31 -2.01
N THR A 5 16.34 -5.40 -0.85
CA THR A 5 16.04 -6.39 0.18
C THR A 5 14.66 -6.18 0.82
N LEU A 6 14.26 -4.93 1.08
CA LEU A 6 12.93 -4.60 1.61
C LEU A 6 11.84 -4.96 0.61
N TYR A 7 12.04 -4.64 -0.67
CA TYR A 7 11.12 -4.99 -1.73
C TYR A 7 11.07 -6.48 -2.03
N HIS A 8 12.19 -7.20 -1.88
CA HIS A 8 12.23 -8.65 -2.01
C HIS A 8 11.46 -9.33 -0.87
N ARG A 9 11.54 -8.80 0.35
CA ARG A 9 10.74 -9.28 1.48
C ARG A 9 9.26 -9.00 1.25
N LEU A 10 8.92 -7.79 0.78
CA LEU A 10 7.55 -7.43 0.40
C LEU A 10 7.01 -8.35 -0.71
N ALA A 11 7.81 -8.65 -1.74
CA ALA A 11 7.41 -9.54 -2.83
C ALA A 11 7.12 -10.97 -2.37
N LYS A 12 7.85 -11.47 -1.36
CA LYS A 12 7.57 -12.78 -0.74
C LYS A 12 6.25 -12.81 0.02
N ASP A 13 5.85 -11.70 0.64
CA ASP A 13 4.56 -11.60 1.34
C ASP A 13 3.38 -11.44 0.35
N LEU A 14 3.66 -11.10 -0.92
CA LEU A 14 2.67 -10.95 -1.98
C LEU A 14 2.49 -12.28 -2.75
N ARG A 15 1.46 -13.06 -2.38
CA ARG A 15 1.13 -14.33 -3.05
C ARG A 15 1.03 -14.17 -4.58
N ARG A 16 1.75 -15.00 -5.35
CA ARG A 16 1.91 -14.94 -6.84
C ARG A 16 2.88 -13.87 -7.37
N PHE A 17 3.49 -13.05 -6.51
CA PHE A 17 4.49 -12.05 -6.90
C PHE A 17 5.90 -12.34 -6.35
N GLU A 18 6.09 -13.50 -5.73
CA GLU A 18 7.32 -13.95 -5.04
C GLU A 18 8.59 -13.92 -5.91
N HIS A 19 8.46 -14.18 -7.21
CA HIS A 19 9.60 -14.25 -8.14
C HIS A 19 9.75 -13.00 -9.03
N ILE A 20 9.00 -11.94 -8.75
CA ILE A 20 8.93 -10.77 -9.62
C ILE A 20 9.96 -9.72 -9.20
N LEU A 21 10.67 -9.16 -10.18
CA LEU A 21 11.69 -8.12 -9.98
C LEU A 21 11.09 -6.85 -9.37
N PHE A 22 11.89 -6.18 -8.53
CA PHE A 22 11.56 -4.93 -7.84
C PHE A 22 10.86 -3.86 -8.72
N PRO A 23 11.32 -3.53 -9.94
CA PRO A 23 10.72 -2.48 -10.75
C PRO A 23 9.25 -2.77 -11.09
N THR A 24 8.91 -4.05 -11.25
CA THR A 24 7.56 -4.49 -11.59
C THR A 24 6.65 -4.47 -10.37
N VAL A 25 7.18 -4.79 -9.18
CA VAL A 25 6.45 -4.67 -7.90
C VAL A 25 6.16 -3.20 -7.62
N PHE A 26 7.16 -2.33 -7.75
CA PHE A 26 6.99 -0.88 -7.54
C PHE A 26 5.92 -0.29 -8.48
N LYS A 27 6.03 -0.57 -9.79
CA LYS A 27 5.05 -0.08 -10.79
C LYS A 27 3.62 -0.56 -10.56
N LYS A 28 3.44 -1.75 -9.99
CA LYS A 28 2.11 -2.34 -9.78
C LYS A 28 1.49 -1.96 -8.44
N PHE A 29 2.29 -1.81 -7.39
CA PHE A 29 1.76 -1.67 -6.03
C PHE A 29 2.00 -0.30 -5.38
N ILE A 30 3.00 0.46 -5.84
CA ILE A 30 3.45 1.69 -5.17
C ILE A 30 3.26 2.90 -6.07
N ASP A 31 3.65 2.79 -7.34
CA ASP A 31 3.43 3.82 -8.36
C ASP A 31 1.99 3.75 -8.90
N VAL A 32 1.03 3.90 -7.98
CA VAL A 32 -0.39 3.88 -8.30
C VAL A 32 -1.00 5.25 -8.05
N PRO A 33 -1.80 5.78 -8.99
CA PRO A 33 -2.49 7.03 -8.77
C PRO A 33 -3.53 6.85 -7.66
N GLY A 34 -3.40 7.65 -6.60
CA GLY A 34 -4.32 7.70 -5.48
C GLY A 34 -4.75 9.14 -5.20
N ARG A 35 -5.95 9.31 -4.66
CA ARG A 35 -6.43 10.61 -4.20
C ARG A 35 -6.36 10.66 -2.69
N VAL A 36 -5.58 11.58 -2.16
CA VAL A 36 -5.53 11.83 -0.71
C VAL A 36 -6.54 12.92 -0.37
N VAL A 37 -7.40 12.64 0.59
CA VAL A 37 -8.32 13.62 1.20
C VAL A 37 -7.92 13.77 2.66
N TYR A 38 -7.77 15.01 3.12
CA TYR A 38 -7.41 15.31 4.49
C TYR A 38 -8.53 16.09 5.17
N ASP A 39 -9.01 15.56 6.28
CA ASP A 39 -10.15 16.11 7.05
C ASP A 39 -9.69 16.82 8.34
N GLY A 40 -8.44 17.32 8.38
CA GLY A 40 -7.86 17.98 9.56
C GLY A 40 -7.34 17.03 10.64
N ASN A 41 -7.93 15.84 10.78
CA ASN A 41 -7.51 14.85 11.78
C ASN A 41 -7.11 13.48 11.17
N LYS A 42 -7.72 13.12 10.04
CA LYS A 42 -7.51 11.83 9.37
C LYS A 42 -7.15 12.02 7.90
N PHE A 43 -6.31 11.12 7.40
CA PHE A 43 -6.01 11.00 5.97
C PHE A 43 -6.79 9.85 5.37
N LEU A 44 -7.60 10.16 4.36
CA LEU A 44 -8.33 9.20 3.56
C LEU A 44 -7.61 9.03 2.23
N ILE A 45 -6.94 7.90 2.04
CA ILE A 45 -6.24 7.57 0.81
C ILE A 45 -7.16 6.72 -0.06
N LYS A 46 -7.74 7.34 -1.09
CA LYS A 46 -8.61 6.67 -2.05
C LYS A 46 -7.78 6.07 -3.17
N ILE A 47 -7.72 4.75 -3.24
CA ILE A 47 -6.99 4.00 -4.28
C ILE A 47 -8.00 3.24 -5.12
N ARG A 48 -7.87 3.28 -6.46
CA ARG A 48 -8.71 2.46 -7.34
C ARG A 48 -8.30 1.00 -7.28
N LYS A 49 -9.29 0.11 -7.19
CA LYS A 49 -9.07 -1.33 -7.33
C LYS A 49 -8.58 -1.63 -8.75
N ARG A 50 -7.51 -2.42 -8.85
CA ARG A 50 -6.92 -2.94 -10.07
C ARG A 50 -6.80 -4.46 -9.96
N GLY A 51 -6.53 -5.14 -11.08
CA GLY A 51 -6.40 -6.60 -11.11
C GLY A 51 -5.32 -7.20 -10.18
N HIS A 52 -4.37 -6.38 -9.71
CA HIS A 52 -3.33 -6.77 -8.73
C HIS A 52 -3.63 -6.32 -7.29
N THR A 53 -4.69 -5.55 -7.07
CA THR A 53 -5.17 -5.13 -5.74
C THR A 53 -5.64 -6.25 -4.80
N PRO A 54 -6.04 -7.46 -5.25
CA PRO A 54 -6.40 -8.55 -4.33
C PRO A 54 -5.31 -8.89 -3.31
N VAL A 55 -4.04 -8.64 -3.65
CA VAL A 55 -2.93 -8.93 -2.74
C VAL A 55 -2.76 -7.86 -1.66
N LEU A 56 -3.00 -6.59 -1.99
CA LEU A 56 -3.02 -5.51 -0.98
C LEU A 56 -4.26 -5.59 -0.09
N LEU A 57 -5.38 -6.06 -0.65
CA LEU A 57 -6.58 -6.41 0.10
C LEU A 57 -6.37 -7.63 1.00
N GLY A 58 -5.35 -8.45 0.79
CA GLY A 58 -5.04 -9.58 1.69
C GLY A 58 -4.30 -9.16 2.97
N VAL A 59 -3.81 -7.92 3.05
CA VAL A 59 -3.04 -7.43 4.19
C VAL A 59 -3.99 -6.78 5.19
N GLU A 60 -4.31 -7.48 6.28
CA GLU A 60 -5.23 -7.01 7.32
C GLU A 60 -4.84 -5.63 7.89
N LYS A 61 -3.54 -5.34 7.99
CA LYS A 61 -3.01 -4.04 8.47
C LYS A 61 -3.37 -2.85 7.56
N LEU A 62 -3.64 -3.10 6.28
CA LEU A 62 -4.02 -2.06 5.31
C LEU A 62 -5.55 -1.96 5.15
N GLN A 63 -6.30 -2.89 5.75
CA GLN A 63 -7.76 -2.84 5.77
C GLN A 63 -8.29 -2.00 6.95
N SER A 64 -7.53 -1.88 8.03
CA SER A 64 -7.91 -1.10 9.19
C SER A 64 -7.21 0.27 9.21
N PRO A 65 -7.84 1.30 9.81
CA PRO A 65 -7.17 2.57 10.05
C PRO A 65 -5.95 2.35 10.96
N PHE A 66 -4.80 2.89 10.57
CA PHE A 66 -3.57 2.77 11.36
C PHE A 66 -2.97 4.14 11.69
N HIS A 67 -2.32 4.21 12.85
CA HIS A 67 -1.63 5.41 13.30
C HIS A 67 -0.22 5.46 12.74
N VAL A 68 0.17 6.65 12.28
CA VAL A 68 1.51 6.89 11.75
C VAL A 68 2.26 7.84 12.68
N PRO A 69 3.20 7.33 13.50
CA PRO A 69 3.90 8.14 14.51
C PRO A 69 4.68 9.31 13.91
N TRP A 70 5.34 9.10 12.77
CA TRP A 70 6.10 10.14 12.07
C TRP A 70 5.22 11.19 11.39
N LEU A 71 3.90 10.94 11.28
CA LEU A 71 2.91 11.88 10.75
C LEU A 71 2.13 12.55 11.89
N ASN A 72 2.83 12.92 12.97
CA ASN A 72 2.25 13.55 14.15
C ASN A 72 1.08 12.74 14.77
N GLY A 73 1.20 11.41 14.76
CA GLY A 73 0.18 10.48 15.27
C GLY A 73 -1.12 10.41 14.46
N LYS A 74 -1.18 11.03 13.28
CA LYS A 74 -2.39 11.09 12.46
C LYS A 74 -2.80 9.69 11.98
N THR A 75 -4.11 9.48 11.93
CA THR A 75 -4.70 8.23 11.46
C THR A 75 -4.81 8.25 9.94
N ILE A 76 -4.34 7.17 9.32
CA ILE A 76 -4.50 6.93 7.89
C ILE A 76 -5.51 5.82 7.69
N GLU A 77 -6.41 6.02 6.74
CA GLU A 77 -7.40 5.05 6.30
C GLU A 77 -7.34 4.91 4.78
N ILE A 78 -7.26 3.66 4.30
CA ILE A 78 -7.19 3.35 2.88
C ILE A 78 -8.59 2.96 2.40
N VAL A 79 -9.15 3.74 1.50
CA VAL A 79 -10.48 3.51 0.92
C VAL A 79 -10.31 2.96 -0.50
N TRP A 80 -10.74 1.73 -0.71
CA TRP A 80 -10.68 1.07 -2.01
C TRP A 80 -11.87 1.46 -2.89
N THR A 81 -11.65 2.35 -3.84
CA THR A 81 -12.65 2.81 -4.81
C THR A 81 -12.80 1.85 -6.00
N ALA A 82 -14.01 1.73 -6.55
CA ALA A 82 -14.32 0.92 -7.74
C ALA A 82 -13.72 1.52 -9.02
#